data_AF-A0A845DDD3-F1
#
_entry.id   AF-A0A845DDD3-F1
#
_cell.length_a   1.000
_cell.length_b   1.000
_cell.length_c   1.000
_cell.angle_alpha   90.00
_cell.angle_beta   90.00
_cell.angle_gamma   90.00
#
_symmetry.space_group_name_H-M   'P 1'
#
loop_
_entity.id
_entity.type
_entity.pdbx_description
1 polymer ?
#
loop_
_entity_poly.entity_id
_entity_poly.type
_entity_poly.pdbx_seq_one_letter_code
_entity_poly.pdbx_strand_id
1 'polypeptide(L)'
;NWLIVAGEPVVISKLDDYKVEFKFSAPYALFINVLGSLWGDRFARYCAHYLKQFHIDYADKDELEAMMKDAGVEHWYQLFGTKPDTRRNPDTPSYLPWNLSTPSHSDPLVADRNAFYWKVDPEGNQLPYIDAIHWSLVDGKDQLNLRAIQGEVDMQLRHITFDNVPLFMENRERGNYRVMLWDRGQVTDTVLHLNHTNKDPVLREIVQDKRFRYALSLGMNRADINEAVYLGQTEPTQVSPTKNSPVYWEPQAISMTEHDPDQANAYLDEMGLTERDDEGYRLRPDGERLSLVFEYVAIFAAWGDIAELLTSQWKEIGLELISTEIDRSLFGQRLSANELDLGVWHSSGEWNPFIEPRSFVPIVNNYALRQYAFYYNSGGKEGFEPTGDILKAIEIWEEIKTTVDVETQHALFREILELNMENLWQIGVTTAPPQPVIVKNYFRNVPEDGMFDDQPRSPSNTGMEQYFIRAGEDT
;
A
#
# COMPACT_ATOMS: atom_id res chain seq x y z
N ASN A 1 15.62 4.99 5.95
CA ASN A 1 16.16 3.61 5.86
C ASN A 1 16.11 2.96 7.25
N TRP A 2 15.44 1.81 7.41
CA TRP A 2 15.25 1.12 8.70
C TRP A 2 16.53 0.47 9.27
N LEU A 3 17.58 0.34 8.46
CA LEU A 3 18.89 -0.15 8.89
C LEU A 3 19.83 0.97 9.38
N ILE A 4 19.32 2.19 9.53
CA ILE A 4 20.05 3.33 10.11
C ILE A 4 19.38 3.68 11.44
N VAL A 5 20.19 3.70 12.50
CA VAL A 5 19.73 4.02 13.86
C VAL A 5 20.70 5.03 14.45
N ALA A 6 20.16 6.08 15.08
CA ALA A 6 20.94 7.21 15.60
C ALA A 6 21.92 7.80 14.56
N GLY A 7 21.50 7.90 13.29
CA GLY A 7 22.30 8.42 12.18
C GLY A 7 23.35 7.47 11.62
N GLU A 8 23.57 6.31 12.22
CA GLU A 8 24.62 5.36 11.83
C GLU A 8 24.02 4.10 11.18
N PRO A 9 24.59 3.60 10.06
CA PRO A 9 24.17 2.34 9.47
C PRO A 9 24.56 1.14 10.34
N VAL A 10 23.75 0.09 10.32
CA VAL A 10 24.07 -1.21 10.94
C VAL A 10 25.36 -1.81 10.36
N VAL A 11 26.18 -2.40 11.23
CA VAL A 11 27.30 -3.25 10.81
C VAL A 11 26.81 -4.70 10.73
N ILE A 12 26.92 -5.32 9.56
CA ILE A 12 26.52 -6.70 9.33
C ILE A 12 27.76 -7.56 9.13
N SER A 13 27.92 -8.59 9.95
CA SER A 13 29.09 -9.48 9.92
C SER A 13 28.67 -10.93 9.70
N LYS A 14 29.30 -11.62 8.73
CA LYS A 14 29.23 -13.08 8.63
C LYS A 14 30.14 -13.67 9.70
N LEU A 15 29.57 -14.30 10.73
CA LEU A 15 30.34 -14.96 11.79
C LEU A 15 30.79 -16.35 11.35
N ASP A 16 29.90 -17.10 10.70
CA ASP A 16 30.19 -18.38 10.04
C ASP A 16 29.17 -18.64 8.92
N ASP A 17 29.12 -19.84 8.35
CA ASP A 17 28.23 -20.18 7.23
C ASP A 17 26.73 -20.13 7.58
N TYR A 18 26.38 -20.22 8.86
CA TYR A 18 24.99 -20.25 9.36
C TYR A 18 24.69 -19.16 10.40
N LYS A 19 25.62 -18.21 10.61
CA LYS A 19 25.47 -17.12 11.59
C LYS A 19 25.83 -15.77 11.00
N VAL A 20 24.89 -14.84 11.10
CA VAL A 20 25.04 -13.43 10.77
C VAL A 20 24.81 -12.59 12.03
N GLU A 21 25.64 -11.58 12.24
CA GLU A 21 25.50 -10.59 13.31
C GLU A 21 25.06 -9.25 12.74
N PHE A 22 24.08 -8.62 13.39
CA PHE A 22 23.66 -7.25 13.13
C PHE A 22 24.01 -6.40 14.36
N LYS A 23 24.91 -5.43 14.19
CA LYS A 23 25.36 -4.54 15.27
C LYS A 23 24.93 -3.11 14.98
N PHE A 24 24.04 -2.58 15.82
CA PHE A 24 23.57 -1.21 15.79
C PHE A 24 24.36 -0.31 16.74
N SER A 25 24.43 0.98 16.43
CA SER A 25 25.09 2.02 17.24
C SER A 25 24.33 2.37 18.53
N ALA A 26 23.02 2.10 18.54
CA ALA A 26 22.11 2.30 19.66
C ALA A 26 21.10 1.13 19.72
N PRO A 27 20.33 0.98 20.82
CA PRO A 27 19.22 0.02 20.86
C PRO A 27 18.26 0.23 19.68
N TYR A 28 17.79 -0.87 19.09
CA TYR A 28 16.80 -0.83 18.01
C TYR A 28 15.68 -1.82 18.28
N ALA A 29 14.69 -1.38 19.05
CA ALA A 29 13.60 -2.23 19.54
C ALA A 29 12.72 -2.79 18.40
N LEU A 30 12.63 -2.07 17.27
CA LEU A 30 11.78 -2.47 16.15
C LEU A 30 12.43 -3.51 15.22
N PHE A 31 13.73 -3.81 15.40
CA PHE A 31 14.50 -4.62 14.44
C PHE A 31 13.83 -5.95 14.08
N ILE A 32 13.42 -6.73 15.08
CA ILE A 32 12.83 -8.06 14.85
C ILE A 32 11.47 -7.96 14.14
N ASN A 33 10.65 -6.96 14.48
CA ASN A 33 9.36 -6.75 13.84
C ASN A 33 9.53 -6.36 12.36
N VAL A 34 10.48 -5.46 12.06
CA VAL A 34 10.76 -5.05 10.69
C VAL A 34 11.43 -6.18 9.89
N LEU A 35 12.32 -6.96 10.51
CA LEU A 35 12.93 -8.15 9.89
C LEU A 35 11.89 -9.23 9.56
N GLY A 36 10.86 -9.41 10.39
CA GLY A 36 9.74 -10.32 10.14
C GLY A 36 8.73 -9.82 9.11
N SER A 37 8.90 -8.61 8.58
CA SER A 37 7.99 -7.99 7.61
C SER A 37 8.49 -8.14 6.16
N LEU A 38 7.73 -7.56 5.23
CA LEU A 38 8.11 -7.42 3.82
C LEU A 38 9.50 -6.79 3.58
N TRP A 39 10.02 -6.04 4.55
CA TRP A 39 11.33 -5.38 4.45
C TRP A 39 12.49 -6.35 4.70
N GLY A 40 12.34 -7.28 5.63
CA GLY A 40 13.37 -8.27 5.93
C GLY A 40 13.55 -9.33 4.85
N ASP A 41 12.48 -9.63 4.10
CA ASP A 41 12.50 -10.48 2.91
C ASP A 41 13.61 -10.08 1.91
N ARG A 42 13.96 -8.78 1.84
CA ARG A 42 15.06 -8.28 1.00
C ARG A 42 16.42 -8.89 1.33
N PHE A 43 16.69 -9.32 2.57
CA PHE A 43 17.95 -9.97 2.93
C PHE A 43 18.11 -11.34 2.29
N ALA A 44 17.00 -12.06 2.09
CA ALA A 44 17.03 -13.41 1.56
C ALA A 44 16.99 -13.46 0.02
N ARG A 45 16.67 -12.35 -0.65
CA ARG A 45 16.59 -12.27 -2.13
C ARG A 45 17.94 -12.23 -2.85
N TYR A 46 19.02 -11.78 -2.19
CA TYR A 46 20.29 -11.54 -2.87
C TYR A 46 21.20 -12.78 -2.87
N CYS A 47 21.03 -13.61 -3.89
CA CYS A 47 21.77 -14.84 -4.05
C CYS A 47 23.18 -14.61 -4.62
N ALA A 48 24.21 -14.54 -3.76
CA ALA A 48 25.56 -14.11 -4.15
C ALA A 48 26.21 -14.92 -5.28
N HIS A 49 26.01 -16.24 -5.33
CA HIS A 49 26.63 -17.09 -6.37
C HIS A 49 26.06 -16.82 -7.77
N TYR A 50 24.83 -16.29 -7.85
CA TYR A 50 24.21 -15.84 -9.09
C TYR A 50 24.50 -14.36 -9.34
N LEU A 51 24.32 -13.49 -8.34
CA LEU A 51 24.31 -12.04 -8.54
C LEU A 51 25.69 -11.39 -8.70
N LYS A 52 26.77 -12.03 -8.23
CA LYS A 52 28.13 -11.47 -8.34
C LYS A 52 28.55 -11.17 -9.78
N GLN A 53 28.09 -11.97 -10.75
CA GLN A 53 28.40 -11.76 -12.16
C GLN A 53 27.80 -10.45 -12.74
N PHE A 54 26.84 -9.83 -12.06
CA PHE A 54 26.22 -8.57 -12.50
C PHE A 54 26.67 -7.36 -11.68
N HIS A 55 27.63 -7.54 -10.76
CA HIS A 55 28.05 -6.51 -9.82
C HIS A 55 29.49 -6.07 -10.11
N ILE A 56 29.71 -4.76 -10.19
CA ILE A 56 30.97 -4.15 -10.65
C ILE A 56 32.21 -4.61 -9.87
N ASP A 57 32.08 -4.87 -8.57
CA ASP A 57 33.20 -5.31 -7.73
C ASP A 57 33.61 -6.78 -7.92
N TYR A 58 32.80 -7.61 -8.59
CA TYR A 58 33.00 -9.05 -8.66
C TYR A 58 33.01 -9.62 -10.09
N ALA A 59 32.28 -9.00 -11.01
CA ALA A 59 32.19 -9.43 -12.39
C ALA A 59 33.48 -9.12 -13.16
N ASP A 60 33.77 -9.90 -14.20
CA ASP A 60 34.73 -9.47 -15.21
C ASP A 60 34.20 -8.22 -15.93
N LYS A 61 35.08 -7.26 -16.18
CA LYS A 61 34.68 -5.97 -16.73
C LYS A 61 34.12 -6.10 -18.15
N ASP A 62 34.76 -6.88 -19.00
CA ASP A 62 34.37 -7.01 -20.41
C ASP A 62 33.05 -7.79 -20.51
N GLU A 63 32.87 -8.81 -19.66
CA GLU A 63 31.60 -9.54 -19.54
C GLU A 63 30.46 -8.64 -19.04
N LEU A 64 30.70 -7.82 -18.02
CA LEU A 64 29.70 -6.90 -17.48
C LEU A 64 29.29 -5.83 -18.51
N GLU A 65 30.26 -5.27 -19.23
CA GLU A 65 30.00 -4.32 -20.32
C GLU A 65 29.19 -4.97 -21.45
N ALA A 66 29.49 -6.22 -21.80
CA ALA A 66 28.73 -6.97 -22.80
C ALA A 66 27.28 -7.21 -22.34
N MET A 67 27.07 -7.64 -21.09
CA MET A 67 25.73 -7.86 -20.52
C MET A 67 24.93 -6.55 -20.41
N MET A 68 25.57 -5.44 -20.04
CA MET A 68 24.91 -4.13 -20.01
C MET A 68 24.46 -3.69 -21.41
N LYS A 69 25.32 -3.89 -22.42
CA LYS A 69 25.00 -3.58 -23.81
C LYS A 69 23.84 -4.43 -24.33
N ASP A 70 23.84 -5.72 -24.04
CA ASP A 70 22.75 -6.63 -24.42
C ASP A 70 21.42 -6.24 -23.76
N ALA A 71 21.46 -5.86 -22.48
CA ALA A 71 20.30 -5.36 -21.75
C ALA A 71 19.88 -3.93 -22.13
N GLY A 72 20.65 -3.22 -22.97
CA GLY A 72 20.37 -1.85 -23.39
C GLY A 72 20.43 -0.82 -22.26
N VAL A 73 21.27 -1.05 -21.25
CA VAL A 73 21.42 -0.15 -20.08
C VAL A 73 22.81 0.49 -20.02
N GLU A 74 22.88 1.72 -19.53
CA GLU A 74 24.12 2.50 -19.46
C GLU A 74 24.93 2.21 -18.19
N HIS A 75 24.27 1.75 -17.14
CA HIS A 75 24.90 1.53 -15.84
C HIS A 75 24.66 0.14 -15.28
N TRP A 76 25.70 -0.46 -14.67
CA TRP A 76 25.64 -1.80 -14.11
C TRP A 76 24.51 -1.98 -13.08
N TYR A 77 24.20 -0.93 -12.29
CA TYR A 77 23.16 -1.00 -11.27
C TYR A 77 21.75 -1.10 -11.86
N GLN A 78 21.54 -0.63 -13.10
CA GLN A 78 20.28 -0.83 -13.83
C GLN A 78 20.13 -2.29 -14.23
N LEU A 79 21.21 -2.92 -14.73
CA LEU A 79 21.24 -4.36 -15.00
C LEU A 79 21.02 -5.15 -13.71
N PHE A 80 21.87 -4.94 -12.70
CA PHE A 80 21.84 -5.64 -11.42
C PHE A 80 20.48 -5.52 -10.73
N GLY A 81 19.85 -4.33 -10.76
CA GLY A 81 18.56 -4.09 -10.11
C GLY A 81 17.41 -4.96 -10.61
N THR A 82 17.51 -5.54 -11.81
CA THR A 82 16.47 -6.44 -12.36
C THR A 82 16.71 -7.91 -12.02
N LYS A 83 17.97 -8.30 -11.76
CA LYS A 83 18.38 -9.70 -11.59
C LYS A 83 17.86 -10.39 -10.32
N PRO A 84 17.76 -9.75 -9.14
CA PRO A 84 17.22 -10.42 -7.93
C PRO A 84 15.69 -10.48 -7.88
N ASP A 85 14.97 -9.95 -8.87
CA ASP A 85 13.50 -9.90 -8.83
C ASP A 85 12.88 -11.24 -9.23
N THR A 86 12.59 -12.08 -8.23
CA THR A 86 11.95 -13.40 -8.39
C THR A 86 10.57 -13.37 -9.05
N ARG A 87 9.95 -12.18 -9.18
CA ARG A 87 8.66 -11.99 -9.86
C ARG A 87 8.81 -11.76 -11.37
N ARG A 88 10.03 -11.48 -11.83
CA ARG A 88 10.31 -11.08 -13.22
C ARG A 88 11.38 -11.91 -13.89
N ASN A 89 12.37 -12.34 -13.13
CA ASN A 89 13.51 -13.08 -13.62
C ASN A 89 13.37 -14.58 -13.29
N PRO A 90 13.07 -15.46 -14.25
CA PRO A 90 13.01 -16.90 -14.00
C PRO A 90 14.39 -17.51 -13.67
N ASP A 91 15.48 -16.84 -14.03
CA ASP A 91 16.84 -17.37 -13.81
C ASP A 91 17.36 -17.14 -12.39
N THR A 92 16.71 -16.30 -11.57
CA THR A 92 17.22 -16.04 -10.22
C THR A 92 16.91 -17.21 -9.28
N PRO A 93 17.93 -17.80 -8.62
CA PRO A 93 17.69 -18.77 -7.56
C PRO A 93 16.89 -18.14 -6.42
N SER A 94 16.05 -18.94 -5.77
CA SER A 94 15.12 -18.46 -4.75
C SER A 94 14.87 -19.51 -3.67
N TYR A 95 14.54 -19.05 -2.46
CA TYR A 95 14.12 -19.86 -1.30
C TYR A 95 12.60 -20.03 -1.21
N LEU A 96 11.85 -19.42 -2.15
CA LEU A 96 10.39 -19.43 -2.17
C LEU A 96 9.85 -20.82 -2.57
N PRO A 97 8.58 -21.14 -2.23
CA PRO A 97 7.98 -22.44 -2.52
C PRO A 97 7.80 -22.75 -4.00
N TRP A 98 7.64 -21.72 -4.85
CA TRP A 98 7.61 -21.84 -6.30
C TRP A 98 8.60 -20.87 -6.95
N ASN A 99 9.16 -21.27 -8.08
CA ASN A 99 10.06 -20.48 -8.91
C ASN A 99 9.38 -20.19 -10.24
N LEU A 100 9.51 -18.95 -10.71
CA LEU A 100 8.99 -18.58 -12.02
C LEU A 100 9.69 -19.39 -13.12
N SER A 101 8.91 -20.05 -13.99
CA SER A 101 9.44 -20.89 -15.07
C SER A 101 9.21 -20.33 -16.47
N THR A 102 8.39 -19.29 -16.59
CA THR A 102 8.15 -18.53 -17.83
C THR A 102 8.52 -17.05 -17.66
N PRO A 103 8.92 -16.33 -18.72
CA PRO A 103 9.09 -14.88 -18.66
C PRO A 103 7.87 -14.13 -18.11
N SER A 104 8.06 -12.99 -17.43
CA SER A 104 6.99 -12.26 -16.74
C SER A 104 5.87 -11.69 -17.60
N HIS A 105 6.05 -11.69 -18.92
CA HIS A 105 5.06 -11.23 -19.89
C HIS A 105 4.38 -12.39 -20.63
N SER A 106 4.64 -13.63 -20.20
CA SER A 106 4.00 -14.82 -20.77
C SER A 106 2.55 -14.92 -20.33
N ASP A 107 1.73 -15.53 -21.18
CA ASP A 107 0.35 -15.90 -20.86
C ASP A 107 0.13 -17.38 -21.22
N PRO A 108 -0.07 -18.28 -20.23
CA PRO A 108 -0.03 -17.99 -18.81
C PRO A 108 1.39 -17.69 -18.31
N LEU A 109 1.48 -16.89 -17.25
CA LEU A 109 2.66 -16.82 -16.40
C LEU A 109 2.65 -18.06 -15.48
N VAL A 110 3.75 -18.80 -15.40
CA VAL A 110 3.84 -20.05 -14.65
C VAL A 110 4.95 -19.99 -13.61
N ALA A 111 4.67 -20.49 -12.42
CA ALA A 111 5.67 -20.80 -11.41
C ALA A 111 5.57 -22.26 -10.97
N ASP A 112 6.67 -23.00 -11.10
CA ASP A 112 6.78 -24.42 -10.75
C ASP A 112 7.33 -24.59 -9.34
N ARG A 113 7.00 -25.71 -8.70
CA ARG A 113 7.47 -26.03 -7.34
C ARG A 113 9.00 -25.96 -7.25
N ASN A 114 9.47 -25.42 -6.14
CA ASN A 114 10.89 -25.41 -5.84
C ASN A 114 11.29 -26.77 -5.24
N ALA A 115 12.01 -27.59 -6.01
CA ALA A 115 12.50 -28.89 -5.56
C ALA A 115 13.46 -28.81 -4.36
N PHE A 116 14.02 -27.63 -4.06
CA PHE A 116 14.87 -27.36 -2.90
C PHE A 116 14.14 -26.57 -1.80
N TYR A 117 12.81 -26.47 -1.86
CA TYR A 117 12.07 -25.83 -0.77
C TYR A 117 12.31 -26.57 0.54
N TRP A 118 12.55 -25.81 1.59
CA TRP A 118 13.22 -26.27 2.81
C TRP A 118 12.23 -26.61 3.93
N LYS A 119 10.92 -26.43 3.71
CA LYS A 119 9.88 -26.74 4.68
C LYS A 119 9.23 -28.09 4.39
N VAL A 120 8.88 -28.80 5.46
CA VAL A 120 8.13 -30.06 5.42
C VAL A 120 6.92 -29.95 6.34
N ASP A 121 5.87 -30.73 6.06
CA ASP A 121 4.77 -30.94 7.00
C ASP A 121 5.19 -31.88 8.17
N PRO A 122 4.33 -32.09 9.18
CA PRO A 122 4.63 -33.01 10.29
C PRO A 122 4.86 -34.47 9.87
N GLU A 123 4.32 -34.90 8.73
CA GLU A 123 4.46 -36.23 8.16
C GLU A 123 5.72 -36.41 7.30
N GLY A 124 6.46 -35.32 7.04
CA GLY A 124 7.70 -35.31 6.27
C GLY A 124 7.50 -35.12 4.76
N ASN A 125 6.31 -34.75 4.30
CA ASN A 125 6.09 -34.36 2.91
C ASN A 125 6.75 -33.01 2.65
N GLN A 126 7.59 -32.95 1.61
CA GLN A 126 8.20 -31.70 1.19
C GLN A 126 7.15 -30.78 0.56
N LEU A 127 7.03 -29.57 1.11
CA LEU A 127 6.16 -28.53 0.57
C LEU A 127 6.80 -27.87 -0.67
N PRO A 128 6.03 -27.15 -1.50
CA PRO A 128 4.56 -27.04 -1.46
C PRO A 128 3.82 -28.29 -1.90
N TYR A 129 2.54 -28.43 -1.53
CA TYR A 129 1.70 -29.52 -2.06
C TYR A 129 1.27 -29.30 -3.51
N ILE A 130 1.00 -28.04 -3.91
CA ILE A 130 0.64 -27.69 -5.29
C ILE A 130 1.92 -27.63 -6.13
N ASP A 131 1.91 -28.32 -7.27
CA ASP A 131 3.10 -28.44 -8.13
C ASP A 131 3.38 -27.19 -8.97
N ALA A 132 2.35 -26.47 -9.42
CA ALA A 132 2.51 -25.27 -10.24
C ALA A 132 1.39 -24.26 -9.99
N ILE A 133 1.69 -22.98 -10.17
CA ILE A 133 0.70 -21.89 -10.16
C ILE A 133 0.70 -21.24 -11.54
N HIS A 134 -0.49 -21.13 -12.13
CA HIS A 134 -0.70 -20.54 -13.45
C HIS A 134 -1.51 -19.24 -13.28
N TRP A 135 -0.98 -18.14 -13.79
CA TRP A 135 -1.69 -16.86 -13.88
C TRP A 135 -1.96 -16.52 -15.33
N SER A 136 -3.23 -16.53 -15.73
CA SER A 136 -3.64 -15.96 -17.01
C SER A 136 -3.71 -14.44 -16.94
N LEU A 137 -3.27 -13.77 -17.99
CA LEU A 137 -3.42 -12.33 -18.10
C LEU A 137 -4.88 -11.99 -18.47
N VAL A 138 -5.41 -10.94 -17.85
CA VAL A 138 -6.78 -10.44 -18.09
C VAL A 138 -6.74 -8.92 -18.19
N ASP A 139 -7.64 -8.38 -19.02
CA ASP A 139 -7.79 -6.95 -19.27
C ASP A 139 -8.76 -6.35 -18.25
N GLY A 140 -8.20 -5.86 -17.14
CA GLY A 140 -8.94 -5.19 -16.08
C GLY A 140 -9.61 -6.10 -15.05
N LYS A 141 -10.09 -5.47 -13.96
CA LYS A 141 -10.72 -6.18 -12.83
C LYS A 141 -12.06 -6.84 -13.21
N ASP A 142 -12.82 -6.26 -14.14
CA ASP A 142 -14.15 -6.75 -14.47
C ASP A 142 -14.08 -8.12 -15.16
N GLN A 143 -13.11 -8.30 -16.07
CA GLN A 143 -12.85 -9.60 -16.69
C GLN A 143 -12.42 -10.63 -15.64
N LEU A 144 -11.55 -10.26 -14.70
CA LEU A 144 -11.16 -11.16 -13.60
C LEU A 144 -12.37 -11.60 -12.76
N ASN A 145 -13.20 -10.66 -12.32
CA ASN A 145 -14.35 -10.95 -11.46
C ASN A 145 -15.39 -11.79 -12.22
N LEU A 146 -15.59 -11.57 -13.52
CA LEU A 146 -16.45 -12.43 -14.35
C LEU A 146 -15.94 -13.87 -14.43
N ARG A 147 -14.63 -14.08 -14.64
CA ARG A 147 -14.02 -15.41 -14.65
C ARG A 147 -14.15 -16.09 -13.28
N ALA A 148 -14.01 -15.32 -12.20
CA ALA A 148 -14.24 -15.82 -10.85
C ALA A 148 -15.71 -16.25 -10.62
N ILE A 149 -16.69 -15.47 -11.06
CA ILE A 149 -18.13 -15.82 -11.03
C ILE A 149 -18.41 -17.12 -11.80
N GLN A 150 -17.72 -17.34 -12.91
CA GLN A 150 -17.83 -18.56 -13.73
C GLN A 150 -17.09 -19.76 -13.12
N GLY A 151 -16.34 -19.56 -12.04
CA GLY A 151 -15.57 -20.61 -11.39
C GLY A 151 -14.30 -20.99 -12.14
N GLU A 152 -13.68 -20.06 -12.88
CA GLU A 152 -12.42 -20.30 -13.60
C GLU A 152 -11.16 -20.01 -12.76
N VAL A 153 -11.32 -19.63 -11.48
CA VAL A 153 -10.21 -19.38 -10.55
C VAL A 153 -10.24 -20.40 -9.42
N ASP A 154 -9.08 -21.00 -9.10
CA ASP A 154 -8.96 -21.98 -8.01
C ASP A 154 -8.99 -21.34 -6.63
N MET A 155 -8.17 -20.31 -6.46
CA MET A 155 -8.11 -19.49 -5.25
C MET A 155 -7.65 -18.09 -5.67
N GLN A 156 -8.45 -17.08 -5.40
CA GLN A 156 -8.09 -15.70 -5.71
C GLN A 156 -8.73 -14.76 -4.69
N LEU A 157 -7.92 -13.81 -4.23
CA LEU A 157 -8.37 -12.67 -3.41
C LEU A 157 -7.93 -11.34 -4.03
N ARG A 158 -6.75 -11.32 -4.66
CA ARG A 158 -6.21 -10.11 -5.24
C ARG A 158 -7.07 -9.69 -6.44
N HIS A 159 -7.51 -8.44 -6.45
CA HIS A 159 -8.40 -7.85 -7.47
C HIS A 159 -9.81 -8.45 -7.53
N ILE A 160 -10.18 -9.33 -6.59
CA ILE A 160 -11.58 -9.66 -6.32
C ILE A 160 -12.17 -8.54 -5.48
N THR A 161 -13.23 -7.91 -5.97
CA THR A 161 -13.77 -6.68 -5.39
C THR A 161 -15.13 -6.89 -4.73
N PHE A 162 -15.41 -6.09 -3.69
CA PHE A 162 -16.56 -6.29 -2.80
C PHE A 162 -17.91 -6.05 -3.49
N ASP A 163 -17.96 -5.13 -4.46
CA ASP A 163 -19.13 -4.85 -5.32
C ASP A 163 -19.66 -6.10 -6.04
N ASN A 164 -18.81 -7.11 -6.28
CA ASN A 164 -19.20 -8.36 -6.92
C ASN A 164 -19.69 -9.46 -5.97
N VAL A 165 -19.68 -9.24 -4.64
CA VAL A 165 -20.10 -10.24 -3.64
C VAL A 165 -21.51 -10.80 -3.88
N PRO A 166 -22.54 -9.99 -4.19
CA PRO A 166 -23.87 -10.53 -4.50
C PRO A 166 -23.84 -11.54 -5.66
N LEU A 167 -23.12 -11.22 -6.74
CA LEU A 167 -22.99 -12.10 -7.91
C LEU A 167 -22.19 -13.36 -7.59
N PHE A 168 -21.13 -13.25 -6.77
CA PHE A 168 -20.39 -14.42 -6.30
C PHE A 168 -21.28 -15.36 -5.50
N MET A 169 -22.10 -14.83 -4.60
CA MET A 169 -22.99 -15.62 -3.75
C MET A 169 -24.10 -16.31 -4.55
N GLU A 170 -24.68 -15.63 -5.55
CA GLU A 170 -25.68 -16.21 -6.46
C GLU A 170 -25.10 -17.36 -7.30
N ASN A 171 -23.83 -17.28 -7.70
CA ASN A 171 -23.22 -18.22 -8.64
C ASN A 171 -22.36 -19.31 -7.99
N ARG A 172 -22.14 -19.28 -6.67
CA ARG A 172 -21.19 -20.17 -5.97
C ARG A 172 -21.44 -21.66 -6.16
N GLU A 173 -22.71 -22.07 -6.22
CA GLU A 173 -23.08 -23.47 -6.46
C GLU A 173 -22.73 -23.88 -7.90
N ARG A 174 -23.06 -23.02 -8.88
CA ARG A 174 -22.77 -23.24 -10.30
C ARG A 174 -21.26 -23.23 -10.59
N GLY A 175 -20.51 -22.32 -9.99
CA GLY A 175 -19.07 -22.19 -10.15
C GLY A 175 -18.24 -23.16 -9.30
N ASN A 176 -18.88 -23.95 -8.44
CA ASN A 176 -18.26 -24.90 -7.51
C ASN A 176 -17.18 -24.26 -6.61
N TYR A 177 -17.49 -23.11 -6.02
CA TYR A 177 -16.61 -22.40 -5.10
C TYR A 177 -17.34 -21.97 -3.83
N ARG A 178 -16.57 -21.57 -2.83
CA ARG A 178 -17.04 -20.85 -1.64
C ARG A 178 -16.50 -19.43 -1.67
N VAL A 179 -17.26 -18.52 -1.07
CA VAL A 179 -16.90 -17.11 -0.88
C VAL A 179 -16.56 -16.94 0.59
N MET A 180 -15.31 -16.62 0.89
CA MET A 180 -14.90 -16.20 2.23
C MET A 180 -14.81 -14.67 2.27
N LEU A 181 -14.97 -14.09 3.46
CA LEU A 181 -14.85 -12.66 3.70
C LEU A 181 -13.78 -12.46 4.77
N TRP A 182 -12.55 -12.24 4.32
CA TRP A 182 -11.40 -12.02 5.20
C TRP A 182 -11.37 -10.59 5.76
N ASP A 183 -10.82 -10.43 6.95
CA ASP A 183 -10.59 -9.12 7.55
C ASP A 183 -9.55 -8.33 6.73
N ARG A 184 -9.64 -7.00 6.77
CA ARG A 184 -8.64 -6.11 6.18
C ARG A 184 -7.68 -5.63 7.28
N GLY A 185 -6.36 -5.72 7.04
CA GLY A 185 -5.37 -5.12 7.93
C GLY A 185 -5.24 -3.59 7.78
N GLN A 186 -5.93 -3.04 6.79
CA GLN A 186 -6.07 -1.62 6.53
C GLN A 186 -7.41 -1.09 7.06
N VAL A 187 -7.39 0.08 7.71
CA VAL A 187 -8.62 0.70 8.23
C VAL A 187 -9.54 1.15 7.11
N THR A 188 -9.01 1.71 6.01
CA THR A 188 -9.81 2.26 4.91
C THR A 188 -9.25 1.82 3.57
N ASP A 189 -10.13 1.57 2.60
CA ASP A 189 -9.74 1.29 1.21
C ASP A 189 -9.70 2.54 0.32
N THR A 190 -10.05 3.69 0.89
CA THR A 190 -10.15 4.96 0.18
C THR A 190 -9.59 6.09 1.04
N VAL A 191 -8.36 6.47 0.74
CA VAL A 191 -7.65 7.61 1.34
C VAL A 191 -7.42 8.66 0.27
N LEU A 192 -7.85 9.87 0.56
CA LEU A 192 -7.59 11.06 -0.22
C LEU A 192 -6.22 11.62 0.17
N HIS A 193 -5.28 11.61 -0.77
CA HIS A 193 -3.91 12.07 -0.60
C HIS A 193 -3.73 13.43 -1.30
N LEU A 194 -3.91 14.50 -0.53
CA LEU A 194 -3.62 15.86 -1.00
C LEU A 194 -2.11 16.09 -1.04
N ASN A 195 -1.63 16.74 -2.10
CA ASN A 195 -0.21 17.05 -2.22
C ASN A 195 0.19 18.31 -1.44
N HIS A 196 0.75 18.12 -0.23
CA HIS A 196 1.24 19.20 0.64
C HIS A 196 2.46 19.93 0.08
N THR A 197 3.05 19.41 -0.99
CA THR A 197 4.25 19.93 -1.64
C THR A 197 3.99 20.22 -3.11
N ASN A 198 2.75 20.56 -3.47
CA ASN A 198 2.36 20.82 -4.85
C ASN A 198 3.31 21.82 -5.55
N LYS A 199 3.56 21.59 -6.84
CA LYS A 199 4.39 22.46 -7.68
C LYS A 199 3.72 23.81 -7.93
N ASP A 200 2.38 23.85 -7.96
CA ASP A 200 1.60 25.09 -7.91
C ASP A 200 1.70 25.68 -6.49
N PRO A 201 2.36 26.84 -6.30
CA PRO A 201 2.53 27.43 -4.98
C PRO A 201 1.22 27.92 -4.35
N VAL A 202 0.22 28.33 -5.14
CA VAL A 202 -1.07 28.80 -4.64
C VAL A 202 -1.86 27.63 -4.09
N LEU A 203 -1.93 26.54 -4.86
CA LEU A 203 -2.60 25.32 -4.39
C LEU A 203 -1.87 24.70 -3.20
N ARG A 204 -0.54 24.74 -3.18
CA ARG A 204 0.26 24.29 -2.03
C ARG A 204 -0.08 25.06 -0.76
N GLU A 205 -0.19 26.39 -0.82
CA GLU A 205 -0.55 27.21 0.35
C GLU A 205 -1.96 26.88 0.86
N ILE A 206 -2.94 26.74 -0.04
CA ILE A 206 -4.31 26.32 0.29
C ILE A 206 -4.30 24.94 0.96
N VAL A 207 -3.62 23.97 0.37
CA VAL A 207 -3.57 22.58 0.87
C VAL A 207 -2.86 22.49 2.20
N GLN A 208 -1.82 23.31 2.46
CA GLN A 208 -1.08 23.30 3.73
C GLN A 208 -1.89 23.86 4.91
N ASP A 209 -2.87 24.73 4.66
CA ASP A 209 -3.82 25.14 5.69
C ASP A 209 -4.75 23.99 6.08
N LYS A 210 -4.72 23.59 7.36
CA LYS A 210 -5.56 22.50 7.87
C LYS A 210 -7.06 22.75 7.71
N ARG A 211 -7.50 24.01 7.70
CA ARG A 211 -8.90 24.38 7.51
C ARG A 211 -9.43 23.92 6.16
N PHE A 212 -8.60 23.91 5.12
CA PHE A 212 -8.97 23.37 3.81
C PHE A 212 -9.27 21.87 3.90
N ARG A 213 -8.40 21.11 4.59
CA ARG A 213 -8.55 19.66 4.76
C ARG A 213 -9.77 19.33 5.62
N TYR A 214 -10.04 20.14 6.65
CA TYR A 214 -11.27 20.05 7.44
C TYR A 214 -12.51 20.30 6.57
N ALA A 215 -12.51 21.34 5.74
CA ALA A 215 -13.61 21.63 4.83
C ALA A 215 -13.88 20.49 3.84
N LEU A 216 -12.83 19.90 3.25
CA LEU A 216 -12.97 18.74 2.37
C LEU A 216 -13.56 17.54 3.08
N SER A 217 -13.14 17.29 4.32
CA SER A 217 -13.63 16.17 5.13
C SER A 217 -15.08 16.36 5.56
N LEU A 218 -15.47 17.55 6.01
CA LEU A 218 -16.83 17.88 6.45
C LEU A 218 -17.82 18.03 5.28
N GLY A 219 -17.34 18.50 4.13
CA GLY A 219 -18.12 18.59 2.90
C GLY A 219 -18.42 17.24 2.25
N MET A 220 -17.86 16.14 2.76
CA MET A 220 -18.11 14.78 2.26
C MET A 220 -19.20 14.09 3.08
N ASN A 221 -20.21 13.55 2.40
CA ASN A 221 -21.21 12.68 3.01
C ASN A 221 -20.78 11.21 2.88
N ARG A 222 -20.10 10.72 3.93
CA ARG A 222 -19.63 9.32 4.01
C ARG A 222 -20.76 8.31 4.15
N ALA A 223 -21.92 8.70 4.69
CA ALA A 223 -23.08 7.82 4.80
C ALA A 223 -23.67 7.51 3.41
N ASP A 224 -23.77 8.53 2.55
CA ASP A 224 -24.21 8.33 1.16
C ASP A 224 -23.22 7.45 0.38
N ILE A 225 -21.91 7.65 0.56
CA ILE A 225 -20.88 6.81 -0.04
C ILE A 225 -21.01 5.36 0.45
N ASN A 226 -21.19 5.14 1.76
CA ASN A 226 -21.37 3.82 2.34
C ASN A 226 -22.58 3.08 1.74
N GLU A 227 -23.72 3.76 1.62
CA GLU A 227 -24.92 3.15 1.06
C GLU A 227 -24.75 2.85 -0.44
N ALA A 228 -24.28 3.85 -1.22
CA ALA A 228 -24.20 3.75 -2.67
C ALA A 228 -23.12 2.77 -3.16
N VAL A 229 -21.96 2.75 -2.51
CA VAL A 229 -20.79 1.99 -2.97
C VAL A 229 -20.59 0.70 -2.18
N TYR A 230 -20.89 0.72 -0.88
CA TYR A 230 -20.55 -0.37 0.03
C TYR A 230 -21.76 -1.09 0.64
N LEU A 231 -22.99 -0.78 0.20
CA LEU A 231 -24.22 -1.44 0.65
C LEU A 231 -24.42 -1.40 2.19
N GLY A 232 -23.98 -0.30 2.82
CA GLY A 232 -24.07 -0.11 4.26
C GLY A 232 -23.12 -0.98 5.10
N GLN A 233 -22.11 -1.60 4.48
CA GLN A 233 -21.18 -2.53 5.15
C GLN A 233 -19.91 -1.87 5.72
N THR A 234 -19.79 -0.56 5.58
CA THR A 234 -18.65 0.22 6.08
C THR A 234 -19.11 1.30 7.04
N GLU A 235 -18.17 1.96 7.73
CA GLU A 235 -18.46 3.05 8.66
C GLU A 235 -17.58 4.27 8.34
N PRO A 236 -18.05 5.52 8.53
CA PRO A 236 -17.22 6.71 8.42
C PRO A 236 -15.96 6.60 9.28
N THR A 237 -14.79 6.84 8.69
CA THR A 237 -13.52 6.78 9.44
C THR A 237 -12.43 7.63 8.81
N GLN A 238 -11.44 8.03 9.62
CA GLN A 238 -10.16 8.54 9.15
C GLN A 238 -9.10 7.46 9.10
N VAL A 239 -7.94 7.82 8.54
CA VAL A 239 -6.74 6.98 8.63
C VAL A 239 -6.29 6.91 10.09
N SER A 240 -6.51 5.76 10.73
CA SER A 240 -6.12 5.45 12.11
C SER A 240 -5.53 4.04 12.17
N PRO A 241 -4.82 3.66 13.26
CA PRO A 241 -4.55 2.25 13.51
C PRO A 241 -5.86 1.44 13.53
N THR A 242 -5.79 0.14 13.23
CA THR A 242 -6.96 -0.75 13.34
C THR A 242 -7.34 -0.97 14.81
N LYS A 243 -8.59 -1.37 15.09
CA LYS A 243 -9.05 -1.67 16.47
C LYS A 243 -8.22 -2.76 17.17
N ASN A 244 -7.58 -3.64 16.42
CA ASN A 244 -6.72 -4.71 16.94
C ASN A 244 -5.25 -4.27 17.11
N SER A 245 -4.92 -3.02 16.75
CA SER A 245 -3.58 -2.45 16.95
C SER A 245 -3.38 -2.03 18.41
N PRO A 246 -2.18 -2.24 18.99
CA PRO A 246 -1.89 -1.82 20.37
C PRO A 246 -1.96 -0.30 20.58
N VAL A 247 -1.88 0.48 19.50
CA VAL A 247 -1.90 1.96 19.53
C VAL A 247 -3.21 2.56 19.02
N TYR A 248 -4.27 1.76 18.86
CA TYR A 248 -5.59 2.24 18.45
C TYR A 248 -6.06 3.44 19.27
N TRP A 249 -6.68 4.41 18.60
CA TRP A 249 -7.28 5.59 19.21
C TRP A 249 -8.57 5.96 18.49
N GLU A 250 -9.68 5.83 19.18
CA GLU A 250 -10.98 6.18 18.61
C GLU A 250 -11.10 7.67 18.24
N PRO A 251 -10.66 8.65 19.06
CA PRO A 251 -10.74 10.06 18.69
C PRO A 251 -10.13 10.41 17.33
N GLN A 252 -8.98 9.81 16.97
CA GLN A 252 -8.42 10.00 15.63
C GLN A 252 -9.29 9.35 14.55
N ALA A 253 -9.75 8.11 14.79
CA ALA A 253 -10.54 7.35 13.83
C ALA A 253 -11.85 8.03 13.43
N ILE A 254 -12.43 8.86 14.31
CA ILE A 254 -13.70 9.57 14.09
C ILE A 254 -13.55 11.08 13.91
N SER A 255 -12.33 11.61 13.86
CA SER A 255 -12.12 13.06 13.76
C SER A 255 -12.58 13.60 12.41
N MET A 256 -13.41 14.66 12.38
CA MET A 256 -13.87 15.32 11.15
C MET A 256 -14.57 14.35 10.17
N THR A 257 -15.24 13.30 10.67
CA THR A 257 -15.93 12.31 9.82
C THR A 257 -17.41 12.64 9.62
N GLU A 258 -17.94 13.58 10.41
CA GLU A 258 -19.28 14.13 10.27
C GLU A 258 -19.47 14.86 8.93
N HIS A 259 -20.72 14.94 8.47
CA HIS A 259 -21.09 15.71 7.30
C HIS A 259 -21.70 17.05 7.74
N ASP A 260 -20.93 18.13 7.56
CA ASP A 260 -21.30 19.49 7.93
C ASP A 260 -20.83 20.48 6.84
N PRO A 261 -21.58 20.61 5.73
CA PRO A 261 -21.23 21.52 4.65
C PRO A 261 -21.27 23.00 5.06
N ASP A 262 -22.01 23.36 6.11
CA ASP A 262 -22.04 24.74 6.62
C ASP A 262 -20.71 25.07 7.31
N GLN A 263 -20.24 24.21 8.21
CA GLN A 263 -18.93 24.37 8.85
C GLN A 263 -17.78 24.26 7.83
N ALA A 264 -17.92 23.41 6.80
CA ALA A 264 -16.96 23.35 5.70
C ALA A 264 -16.87 24.70 4.95
N ASN A 265 -18.01 25.31 4.60
CA ASN A 265 -18.04 26.63 3.98
C ASN A 265 -17.42 27.70 4.89
N ALA A 266 -17.70 27.66 6.20
CA ALA A 266 -17.12 28.59 7.17
C ALA A 266 -15.59 28.52 7.20
N TYR A 267 -15.00 27.32 7.18
CA TYR A 267 -13.54 27.16 7.11
C TYR A 267 -12.95 27.73 5.82
N LEU A 268 -13.59 27.52 4.67
CA LEU A 268 -13.15 28.09 3.39
C LEU A 268 -13.26 29.62 3.39
N ASP A 269 -14.32 30.18 3.99
CA ASP A 269 -14.50 31.62 4.13
C ASP A 269 -13.46 32.25 5.07
N GLU A 270 -13.12 31.59 6.18
CA GLU A 270 -12.05 32.01 7.10
C GLU A 270 -10.66 31.99 6.47
N MET A 271 -10.47 31.19 5.42
CA MET A 271 -9.26 31.21 4.60
C MET A 271 -9.26 32.35 3.57
N GLY A 272 -10.38 33.06 3.42
CA GLY A 272 -10.54 34.13 2.43
C GLY A 272 -10.95 33.64 1.04
N LEU A 273 -11.33 32.38 0.86
CA LEU A 273 -11.73 31.79 -0.43
C LEU A 273 -13.19 32.14 -0.79
N THR A 274 -13.63 33.38 -0.59
CA THR A 274 -15.05 33.77 -0.60
C THR A 274 -15.60 34.12 -1.99
N GLU A 275 -14.74 34.56 -2.91
CA GLU A 275 -15.14 34.89 -4.27
C GLU A 275 -15.51 33.62 -5.05
N ARG A 276 -16.50 33.73 -5.94
CA ARG A 276 -16.99 32.63 -6.78
C ARG A 276 -17.18 33.07 -8.22
N ASP A 277 -17.03 32.14 -9.14
CA ASP A 277 -17.39 32.35 -10.55
C ASP A 277 -18.89 32.16 -10.82
N ASP A 278 -19.29 32.34 -12.09
CA ASP A 278 -20.67 32.23 -12.56
C ASP A 278 -21.27 30.81 -12.41
N GLU A 279 -20.43 29.79 -12.24
CA GLU A 279 -20.84 28.40 -12.01
C GLU A 279 -20.94 28.04 -10.52
N GLY A 280 -20.58 28.98 -9.64
CA GLY A 280 -20.64 28.85 -8.19
C GLY A 280 -19.38 28.25 -7.55
N TYR A 281 -18.30 28.06 -8.31
CA TYR A 281 -17.02 27.57 -7.79
C TYR A 281 -16.20 28.71 -7.21
N ARG A 282 -15.52 28.44 -6.09
CA ARG A 282 -14.65 29.39 -5.40
C ARG A 282 -13.45 29.75 -6.27
N LEU A 283 -13.01 30.99 -6.18
CA LEU A 283 -11.76 31.45 -6.77
C LEU A 283 -10.63 31.33 -5.76
N ARG A 284 -9.45 30.98 -6.27
CA ARG A 284 -8.19 31.02 -5.53
C ARG A 284 -7.72 32.48 -5.39
N PRO A 285 -6.72 32.76 -4.52
CA PRO A 285 -6.17 34.12 -4.38
C PRO A 285 -5.58 34.74 -5.65
N ASP A 286 -5.27 33.94 -6.68
CA ASP A 286 -4.80 34.40 -7.99
C ASP A 286 -5.95 34.68 -8.99
N GLY A 287 -7.20 34.49 -8.59
CA GLY A 287 -8.40 34.72 -9.40
C GLY A 287 -8.82 33.54 -10.29
N GLU A 288 -8.04 32.46 -10.32
CA GLU A 288 -8.39 31.24 -11.04
C GLU A 288 -9.38 30.39 -10.24
N ARG A 289 -10.16 29.55 -10.92
CA ARG A 289 -11.08 28.60 -10.26
C ARG A 289 -10.31 27.64 -9.35
N LEU A 290 -10.79 27.44 -8.13
CA LEU A 290 -10.26 26.44 -7.20
C LEU A 290 -10.73 25.04 -7.61
N SER A 291 -9.82 24.34 -8.26
CA SER A 291 -10.04 23.02 -8.86
C SER A 291 -9.00 22.02 -8.37
N LEU A 292 -9.41 20.78 -8.15
CA LEU A 292 -8.54 19.66 -7.81
C LEU A 292 -8.69 18.56 -8.85
N VAL A 293 -7.58 18.06 -9.39
CA VAL A 293 -7.61 16.84 -10.20
C VAL A 293 -7.51 15.61 -9.30
N PHE A 294 -8.58 14.81 -9.28
CA PHE A 294 -8.66 13.52 -8.60
C PHE A 294 -8.18 12.43 -9.55
N GLU A 295 -7.00 11.88 -9.29
CA GLU A 295 -6.41 10.83 -10.12
C GLU A 295 -6.48 9.47 -9.43
N TYR A 296 -6.99 8.46 -10.14
CA TYR A 296 -7.20 7.12 -9.60
C TYR A 296 -6.88 6.00 -10.59
N VAL A 297 -6.76 4.78 -10.07
CA VAL A 297 -6.56 3.56 -10.85
C VAL A 297 -7.76 2.62 -10.62
N ALA A 298 -8.45 2.20 -11.68
CA ALA A 298 -9.71 1.43 -11.59
C ALA A 298 -9.53 -0.09 -11.32
N ILE A 299 -8.65 -0.50 -10.41
CA ILE A 299 -8.32 -1.95 -10.21
C ILE A 299 -8.42 -2.47 -8.76
N PHE A 300 -8.69 -1.61 -7.77
CA PHE A 300 -8.69 -1.99 -6.35
C PHE A 300 -10.01 -1.77 -5.63
N ALA A 301 -10.69 -0.66 -5.94
CA ALA A 301 -11.98 -0.28 -5.35
C ALA A 301 -12.77 0.56 -6.36
N ALA A 302 -14.01 0.89 -6.02
CA ALA A 302 -14.91 1.71 -6.82
C ALA A 302 -14.59 3.21 -6.69
N TRP A 303 -13.32 3.59 -6.85
CA TRP A 303 -12.88 4.98 -6.68
C TRP A 303 -13.47 5.94 -7.74
N GLY A 304 -13.86 5.43 -8.90
CA GLY A 304 -14.61 6.20 -9.91
C GLY A 304 -15.98 6.65 -9.38
N ASP A 305 -16.77 5.70 -8.86
CA ASP A 305 -18.09 5.98 -8.27
C ASP A 305 -17.98 6.93 -7.07
N ILE A 306 -16.94 6.77 -6.23
CA ILE A 306 -16.66 7.70 -5.13
C ILE A 306 -16.32 9.09 -5.68
N ALA A 307 -15.53 9.21 -6.74
CA ALA A 307 -15.18 10.48 -7.34
C ALA A 307 -16.41 11.21 -7.91
N GLU A 308 -17.38 10.49 -8.48
CA GLU A 308 -18.64 11.08 -8.94
C GLU A 308 -19.45 11.68 -7.77
N LEU A 309 -19.57 10.95 -6.66
CA LEU A 309 -20.24 11.43 -5.45
C LEU A 309 -19.51 12.64 -4.86
N LEU A 310 -18.19 12.59 -4.74
CA LEU A 310 -17.38 13.71 -4.25
C LEU A 310 -17.49 14.93 -5.15
N THR A 311 -17.57 14.76 -6.47
CA THR A 311 -17.75 15.87 -7.42
C THR A 311 -19.05 16.61 -7.15
N SER A 312 -20.16 15.89 -6.89
CA SER A 312 -21.43 16.51 -6.52
C SER A 312 -21.36 17.19 -5.15
N GLN A 313 -20.84 16.50 -4.13
CA GLN A 313 -20.81 16.97 -2.75
C GLN A 313 -19.89 18.20 -2.59
N TRP A 314 -18.69 18.17 -3.18
CA TRP A 314 -17.75 19.29 -3.07
C TRP A 314 -18.16 20.52 -3.88
N LYS A 315 -19.00 20.36 -4.91
CA LYS A 315 -19.63 21.49 -5.59
C LYS A 315 -20.51 22.31 -4.62
N GLU A 316 -21.16 21.68 -3.63
CA GLU A 316 -22.00 22.37 -2.66
C GLU A 316 -21.20 23.33 -1.75
N ILE A 317 -19.93 23.01 -1.49
CA ILE A 317 -18.99 23.90 -0.79
C ILE A 317 -18.18 24.79 -1.76
N GLY A 318 -18.48 24.74 -3.06
CA GLY A 318 -17.86 25.57 -4.10
C GLY A 318 -16.50 25.10 -4.58
N LEU A 319 -16.17 23.81 -4.50
CA LEU A 319 -14.91 23.27 -4.98
C LEU A 319 -15.14 22.44 -6.24
N GLU A 320 -14.32 22.65 -7.26
CA GLU A 320 -14.36 21.82 -8.46
C GLU A 320 -13.46 20.59 -8.28
N LEU A 321 -14.03 19.41 -8.56
CA LEU A 321 -13.29 18.15 -8.60
C LEU A 321 -13.32 17.61 -10.04
N ILE A 322 -12.14 17.36 -10.60
CA ILE A 322 -12.00 16.80 -11.95
C ILE A 322 -11.46 15.38 -11.79
N SER A 323 -12.30 14.38 -12.05
CA SER A 323 -11.92 12.97 -11.93
C SER A 323 -11.22 12.47 -13.20
N THR A 324 -10.09 11.78 -13.04
CA THR A 324 -9.32 11.18 -14.14
C THR A 324 -8.83 9.78 -13.77
N GLU A 325 -9.24 8.79 -14.56
CA GLU A 325 -8.67 7.44 -14.49
C GLU A 325 -7.33 7.38 -15.24
N ILE A 326 -6.31 6.81 -14.61
CA ILE A 326 -5.00 6.59 -15.22
C ILE A 326 -4.46 5.19 -14.94
N ASP A 327 -3.56 4.72 -15.81
CA ASP A 327 -2.85 3.45 -15.59
C ASP A 327 -1.98 3.50 -14.33
N ARG A 328 -1.84 2.36 -13.65
CA ARG A 328 -1.06 2.25 -12.41
C ARG A 328 0.40 2.67 -12.57
N SER A 329 1.02 2.35 -13.71
CA SER A 329 2.39 2.77 -14.00
C SER A 329 2.48 4.30 -14.10
N LEU A 330 1.53 4.92 -14.81
CA LEU A 330 1.45 6.37 -14.95
C LEU A 330 1.17 7.06 -13.61
N PHE A 331 0.25 6.53 -12.80
CA PHE A 331 0.00 7.02 -11.44
C PHE A 331 1.28 7.02 -10.60
N GLY A 332 2.02 5.90 -10.62
CA GLY A 332 3.29 5.79 -9.90
C GLY A 332 4.37 6.76 -10.40
N GLN A 333 4.43 7.02 -11.70
CA GLN A 333 5.34 8.02 -12.29
C GLN A 333 4.98 9.44 -11.83
N ARG A 334 3.72 9.82 -11.94
CA ARG A 334 3.23 11.16 -11.53
C ARG A 334 3.36 11.40 -10.03
N LEU A 335 3.04 10.40 -9.20
CA LEU A 335 3.27 10.44 -7.75
C LEU A 335 4.76 10.66 -7.45
N SER A 336 5.65 9.93 -8.11
CA SER A 336 7.11 10.08 -7.90
C SER A 336 7.63 11.43 -8.38
N ALA A 337 7.07 11.96 -9.46
CA ALA A 337 7.39 13.25 -10.04
C ALA A 337 6.76 14.45 -9.31
N ASN A 338 5.96 14.21 -8.26
CA ASN A 338 5.23 15.23 -7.49
C ASN A 338 4.21 16.02 -8.35
N GLU A 339 3.44 15.31 -9.18
CA GLU A 339 2.54 15.90 -10.18
C GLU A 339 1.05 15.70 -9.92
N LEU A 340 0.69 14.98 -8.84
CA LEU A 340 -0.70 14.81 -8.44
C LEU A 340 -1.15 16.01 -7.59
N ASP A 341 -2.40 16.46 -7.77
CA ASP A 341 -3.07 17.39 -6.85
C ASP A 341 -3.70 16.61 -5.69
N LEU A 342 -4.54 15.64 -6.07
CA LEU A 342 -5.26 14.73 -5.20
C LEU A 342 -5.20 13.32 -5.78
N GLY A 343 -4.37 12.46 -5.18
CA GLY A 343 -4.35 11.03 -5.49
C GLY A 343 -5.28 10.26 -4.55
N VAL A 344 -5.82 9.13 -5.01
CA VAL A 344 -6.49 8.16 -4.13
C VAL A 344 -5.73 6.85 -4.07
N TRP A 345 -5.65 6.28 -2.88
CA TRP A 345 -5.18 4.91 -2.67
C TRP A 345 -5.83 4.31 -1.44
N HIS A 346 -5.59 3.02 -1.20
CA HIS A 346 -5.98 2.41 0.07
C HIS A 346 -4.98 2.72 1.19
N SER A 347 -5.44 2.69 2.45
CA SER A 347 -4.53 2.76 3.59
C SER A 347 -3.69 1.48 3.70
N SER A 348 -2.56 1.51 4.41
CA SER A 348 -1.83 0.30 4.83
C SER A 348 -0.84 0.66 5.92
N GLY A 349 -0.53 -0.31 6.76
CA GLY A 349 0.33 -0.12 7.93
C GLY A 349 -0.45 0.15 9.22
N GLU A 350 -1.78 0.14 9.17
CA GLU A 350 -2.62 0.46 10.33
C GLU A 350 -2.76 -0.70 11.33
N TRP A 351 -2.57 -1.95 10.89
CA TRP A 351 -2.56 -3.10 11.80
C TRP A 351 -1.38 -3.02 12.77
N ASN A 352 -0.17 -2.86 12.24
CA ASN A 352 1.03 -2.63 13.04
C ASN A 352 1.84 -1.44 12.49
N PRO A 353 1.55 -0.22 12.97
CA PRO A 353 2.25 0.99 12.55
C PRO A 353 3.74 1.03 12.90
N PHE A 354 4.19 0.19 13.84
CA PHE A 354 5.61 0.08 14.18
C PHE A 354 6.46 -0.61 13.10
N ILE A 355 5.83 -1.37 12.20
CA ILE A 355 6.50 -2.00 11.05
C ILE A 355 6.58 -1.02 9.88
N GLU A 356 5.47 -0.34 9.58
CA GLU A 356 5.37 0.62 8.48
C GLU A 356 4.48 1.80 8.93
N PRO A 357 5.05 2.92 9.38
CA PRO A 357 4.28 4.07 9.85
C PRO A 357 3.83 4.97 8.69
N ARG A 358 3.76 4.45 7.45
CA ARG A 358 3.60 5.27 6.23
C ARG A 358 2.38 6.19 6.27
N SER A 359 1.32 5.75 6.93
CA SER A 359 0.08 6.49 7.05
C SER A 359 0.14 7.64 8.07
N PHE A 360 1.19 7.68 8.91
CA PHE A 360 1.27 8.60 10.06
C PHE A 360 2.55 9.44 10.08
N VAL A 361 3.63 8.96 9.49
CA VAL A 361 4.94 9.63 9.48
C VAL A 361 5.57 9.54 8.09
N PRO A 362 6.03 10.65 7.50
CA PRO A 362 6.60 10.65 6.15
C PRO A 362 8.08 10.27 6.17
N ILE A 363 8.37 9.02 6.51
CA ILE A 363 9.72 8.43 6.46
C ILE A 363 9.84 7.30 5.44
N VAL A 364 8.70 6.90 4.87
CA VAL A 364 8.53 5.76 3.95
C VAL A 364 7.50 6.13 2.87
N ASN A 365 6.78 5.18 2.28
CA ASN A 365 5.90 5.45 1.14
C ASN A 365 4.57 6.12 1.54
N ASN A 366 4.63 7.38 1.99
CA ASN A 366 3.48 8.24 2.26
C ASN A 366 3.13 9.02 0.98
N TYR A 367 1.88 8.95 0.52
CA TYR A 367 1.50 9.51 -0.79
C TYR A 367 1.23 11.03 -0.70
N ALA A 368 0.61 11.50 0.38
CA ALA A 368 0.31 12.93 0.60
C ALA A 368 1.56 13.75 0.96
N LEU A 369 2.49 13.12 1.69
CA LEU A 369 3.70 13.75 2.25
C LEU A 369 4.98 13.19 1.62
N ARG A 370 4.90 12.73 0.37
CA ARG A 370 5.96 11.96 -0.31
C ARG A 370 7.30 12.66 -0.36
N GLN A 371 7.30 13.96 -0.62
CA GLN A 371 8.53 14.75 -0.73
C GLN A 371 9.27 14.90 0.61
N TYR A 372 8.55 14.94 1.73
CA TYR A 372 9.19 14.91 3.05
C TYR A 372 9.85 13.55 3.32
N ALA A 373 9.23 12.46 2.85
CA ALA A 373 9.84 11.13 2.92
C ALA A 373 11.08 10.99 2.02
N PHE A 374 11.13 11.67 0.87
CA PHE A 374 12.36 11.76 0.07
C PHE A 374 13.46 12.53 0.78
N TYR A 375 13.13 13.64 1.45
CA TYR A 375 14.08 14.39 2.27
C TYR A 375 14.67 13.52 3.37
N TYR A 376 13.82 12.86 4.15
CA TYR A 376 14.26 11.95 5.21
C TYR A 376 15.13 10.81 4.66
N ASN A 377 14.72 10.13 3.59
CA ASN A 377 15.46 8.96 3.07
C ASN A 377 16.76 9.31 2.36
N SER A 378 16.84 10.49 1.75
CA SER A 378 18.04 10.96 1.05
C SER A 378 19.07 11.61 1.98
N GLY A 379 18.72 11.83 3.25
CA GLY A 379 19.53 12.60 4.18
C GLY A 379 19.60 14.09 3.80
N GLY A 380 18.49 14.63 3.31
CA GLY A 380 18.34 16.04 2.94
C GLY A 380 18.83 16.43 1.54
N LYS A 381 19.08 15.45 0.65
CA LYS A 381 19.59 15.72 -0.72
C LYS A 381 18.49 15.96 -1.75
N GLU A 382 17.31 15.39 -1.52
CA GLU A 382 16.15 15.45 -2.41
C GLU A 382 14.89 15.74 -1.59
N GLY A 383 13.81 16.19 -2.24
CA GLY A 383 12.54 16.45 -1.57
C GLY A 383 12.49 17.77 -0.79
N PHE A 384 11.49 17.90 0.08
CA PHE A 384 11.21 19.11 0.84
C PHE A 384 11.62 18.92 2.30
N GLU A 385 12.33 19.90 2.85
CA GLU A 385 12.69 19.91 4.26
C GLU A 385 11.43 19.99 5.14
N PRO A 386 11.21 19.03 6.06
CA PRO A 386 10.07 19.06 6.96
C PRO A 386 10.26 20.16 8.02
N THR A 387 9.18 20.84 8.36
CA THR A 387 9.13 21.83 9.45
C THR A 387 7.87 21.62 10.29
N GLY A 388 7.78 22.30 11.43
CA GLY A 388 6.60 22.26 12.31
C GLY A 388 6.21 20.85 12.73
N ASP A 389 4.92 20.55 12.68
CA ASP A 389 4.35 19.27 13.15
C ASP A 389 4.82 18.06 12.35
N ILE A 390 5.15 18.23 11.06
CA ILE A 390 5.70 17.15 10.25
C ILE A 390 7.09 16.76 10.75
N LEU A 391 7.95 17.75 11.04
CA LEU A 391 9.27 17.51 11.63
C LEU A 391 9.13 16.86 13.00
N LYS A 392 8.23 17.37 13.85
CA LYS A 392 7.96 16.80 15.18
C LYS A 392 7.55 15.32 15.10
N ALA A 393 6.69 14.94 14.15
CA ALA A 393 6.29 13.54 13.97
C ALA A 393 7.48 12.65 13.57
N ILE A 394 8.42 13.15 12.73
CA ILE A 394 9.64 12.43 12.36
C ILE A 394 10.57 12.28 13.58
N GLU A 395 10.74 13.33 14.38
CA GLU A 395 11.58 13.32 15.59
C GLU A 395 11.06 12.31 16.63
N ILE A 396 9.74 12.31 16.89
CA ILE A 396 9.11 11.33 17.78
C ILE A 396 9.33 9.91 17.26
N TRP A 397 9.24 9.70 15.94
CA TRP A 397 9.50 8.37 15.37
C TRP A 397 10.95 7.91 15.55
N GLU A 398 11.94 8.81 15.40
CA GLU A 398 13.34 8.47 15.68
C GLU A 398 13.56 8.12 17.15
N GLU A 399 12.85 8.76 18.08
CA GLU A 399 12.85 8.38 19.49
C GLU A 399 12.28 6.97 19.69
N ILE A 400 11.09 6.68 19.13
CA ILE A 400 10.43 5.36 19.19
C ILE A 400 11.36 4.23 18.76
N LYS A 401 12.16 4.42 17.70
CA LYS A 401 13.11 3.41 17.21
C LYS A 401 14.10 2.97 18.28
N THR A 402 14.52 3.90 19.15
CA THR A 402 15.53 3.65 20.19
C THR A 402 14.95 3.33 21.57
N THR A 403 13.67 3.59 21.79
CA THR A 403 12.96 3.27 23.03
C THR A 403 12.69 1.77 23.15
N VAL A 404 13.16 1.16 24.24
CA VAL A 404 12.98 -0.30 24.50
C VAL A 404 11.70 -0.58 25.30
N ASP A 405 11.24 0.38 26.09
CA ASP A 405 10.01 0.26 26.88
C ASP A 405 8.77 0.41 25.98
N VAL A 406 7.97 -0.65 25.90
CA VAL A 406 6.82 -0.74 24.98
C VAL A 406 5.73 0.28 25.31
N GLU A 407 5.44 0.52 26.59
CA GLU A 407 4.43 1.49 26.98
C GLU A 407 4.85 2.92 26.63
N THR A 408 6.14 3.25 26.79
CA THR A 408 6.70 4.51 26.33
C THR A 408 6.64 4.63 24.80
N GLN A 409 6.93 3.55 24.05
CA GLN A 409 6.75 3.55 22.59
C GLN A 409 5.30 3.82 22.17
N HIS A 410 4.32 3.22 22.87
CA HIS A 410 2.91 3.44 22.61
C HIS A 410 2.49 4.89 22.92
N ALA A 411 2.97 5.47 24.03
CA ALA A 411 2.70 6.85 24.40
C ALA A 411 3.28 7.85 23.37
N LEU A 412 4.53 7.64 22.93
CA LEU A 412 5.13 8.43 21.87
C LEU A 412 4.35 8.30 20.56
N PHE A 413 3.90 7.08 20.22
CA PHE A 413 3.08 6.89 19.03
C PHE A 413 1.73 7.63 19.15
N ARG A 414 1.13 7.71 20.34
CA ARG A 414 -0.07 8.52 20.58
C ARG A 414 0.15 10.00 20.22
N GLU A 415 1.30 10.58 20.54
CA GLU A 415 1.62 11.96 20.15
C GLU A 415 1.66 12.13 18.62
N ILE A 416 2.19 11.16 17.88
CA ILE A 416 2.13 11.16 16.41
C ILE A 416 0.67 11.15 15.93
N LEU A 417 -0.19 10.36 16.57
CA LEU A 417 -1.60 10.27 16.21
C LEU A 417 -2.37 11.56 16.53
N GLU A 418 -2.02 12.26 17.61
CA GLU A 418 -2.53 13.60 17.91
C GLU A 418 -2.16 14.60 16.81
N LEU A 419 -0.90 14.62 16.36
CA LEU A 419 -0.47 15.48 15.25
C LEU A 419 -1.23 15.16 13.95
N ASN A 420 -1.45 13.87 13.66
CA ASN A 420 -2.21 13.45 12.48
C ASN A 420 -3.69 13.87 12.59
N MET A 421 -4.30 13.76 13.77
CA MET A 421 -5.68 14.20 14.01
C MET A 421 -5.81 15.73 13.87
N GLU A 422 -4.89 16.49 14.46
CA GLU A 422 -4.88 17.96 14.44
C GLU A 422 -4.54 18.57 13.09
N ASN A 423 -3.87 17.82 12.22
CA ASN A 423 -3.50 18.31 10.90
C ASN A 423 -4.33 17.67 9.79
N LEU A 424 -4.88 16.48 9.97
CA LEU A 424 -5.59 15.73 8.94
C LEU A 424 -4.80 15.69 7.61
N TRP A 425 -3.52 15.28 7.65
CA TRP A 425 -2.65 15.27 6.46
C TRP A 425 -3.17 14.37 5.33
N GLN A 426 -4.02 13.40 5.68
CA GLN A 426 -4.69 12.47 4.79
C GLN A 426 -6.15 12.34 5.26
N ILE A 427 -7.08 12.18 4.32
CA ILE A 427 -8.51 12.10 4.65
C ILE A 427 -9.00 10.68 4.30
N GLY A 428 -9.46 9.94 5.30
CA GLY A 428 -10.14 8.66 5.10
C GLY A 428 -11.61 8.87 4.74
N VAL A 429 -12.17 7.95 3.96
CA VAL A 429 -13.58 8.00 3.57
C VAL A 429 -14.40 7.08 4.49
N THR A 430 -14.35 5.77 4.28
CA THR A 430 -15.04 4.78 5.12
C THR A 430 -14.09 3.65 5.48
N THR A 431 -14.47 2.81 6.45
CA THR A 431 -13.73 1.59 6.77
C THR A 431 -13.64 0.69 5.54
N ALA A 432 -12.57 -0.09 5.40
CA ALA A 432 -12.48 -1.05 4.30
C ALA A 432 -13.56 -2.14 4.45
N PRO A 433 -14.30 -2.50 3.38
CA PRO A 433 -15.18 -3.65 3.42
C PRO A 433 -14.35 -4.95 3.54
N PRO A 434 -14.95 -6.06 3.99
CA PRO A 434 -14.26 -7.35 4.04
C PRO A 434 -13.64 -7.73 2.68
N GLN A 435 -12.48 -8.40 2.68
CA GLN A 435 -11.86 -8.90 1.46
C GLN A 435 -12.57 -10.17 0.99
N PRO A 436 -13.26 -10.17 -0.17
CA PRO A 436 -13.75 -11.41 -0.76
C PRO A 436 -12.59 -12.32 -1.20
N VAL A 437 -12.70 -13.60 -0.87
CA VAL A 437 -11.77 -14.65 -1.31
C VAL A 437 -12.60 -15.74 -1.97
N ILE A 438 -12.33 -15.98 -3.25
CA ILE A 438 -12.97 -17.05 -4.02
C ILE A 438 -12.09 -18.28 -3.91
N VAL A 439 -12.65 -19.39 -3.44
CA VAL A 439 -11.92 -20.66 -3.28
C VAL A 439 -12.75 -21.81 -3.80
N LYS A 440 -12.22 -22.54 -4.79
CA LYS A 440 -12.82 -23.78 -5.29
C LYS A 440 -13.07 -24.78 -4.19
N ASN A 441 -14.16 -25.53 -4.33
CA ASN A 441 -14.53 -26.53 -3.34
C ASN A 441 -13.57 -27.73 -3.30
N TYR A 442 -12.64 -27.93 -4.23
CA TYR A 442 -11.55 -28.91 -4.06
C TYR A 442 -10.28 -28.29 -3.48
N PHE A 443 -10.17 -26.96 -3.45
CA PHE A 443 -9.00 -26.24 -2.99
C PHE A 443 -9.09 -26.04 -1.48
N ARG A 444 -8.13 -26.62 -0.77
CA ARG A 444 -8.17 -26.85 0.68
C ARG A 444 -7.00 -26.18 1.38
N ASN A 445 -7.08 -26.20 2.71
CA ASN A 445 -6.09 -25.58 3.61
C ASN A 445 -5.99 -24.05 3.52
N VAL A 446 -6.96 -23.41 2.86
CA VAL A 446 -7.20 -21.96 2.94
C VAL A 446 -7.97 -21.69 4.24
N PRO A 447 -7.46 -20.84 5.15
CA PRO A 447 -8.17 -20.48 6.38
C PRO A 447 -9.52 -19.83 6.09
N GLU A 448 -10.55 -20.21 6.85
CA GLU A 448 -11.86 -19.55 6.77
C GLU A 448 -11.76 -18.09 7.21
N ASP A 449 -10.98 -17.83 8.26
CA ASP A 449 -10.64 -16.49 8.75
C ASP A 449 -9.18 -16.15 8.41
N GLY A 450 -8.98 -15.04 7.74
CA GLY A 450 -7.66 -14.54 7.36
C GLY A 450 -7.62 -13.02 7.35
N MET A 451 -6.41 -12.47 7.36
CA MET A 451 -6.18 -11.04 7.19
C MET A 451 -5.61 -10.76 5.79
N PHE A 452 -6.22 -9.81 5.09
CA PHE A 452 -5.71 -9.25 3.84
C PHE A 452 -5.02 -7.90 4.09
N ASP A 453 -3.70 -7.89 3.92
CA ASP A 453 -2.87 -6.67 3.94
C ASP A 453 -1.55 -6.92 3.19
N ASP A 454 -0.90 -5.85 2.72
CA ASP A 454 0.41 -5.92 2.08
C ASP A 454 1.53 -6.20 3.09
N GLN A 455 1.41 -5.68 4.32
CA GLN A 455 2.42 -5.86 5.37
C GLN A 455 2.80 -7.33 5.63
N PRO A 456 1.84 -8.23 5.90
CA PRO A 456 2.12 -9.65 6.08
C PRO A 456 2.18 -10.41 4.73
N ARG A 457 2.09 -9.70 3.59
CA ARG A 457 2.13 -10.26 2.23
C ARG A 457 1.00 -11.26 1.93
N SER A 458 -0.25 -10.90 2.21
CA SER A 458 -1.37 -11.79 1.93
C SER A 458 -1.43 -12.22 0.45
N PRO A 459 -1.68 -13.51 0.15
CA PRO A 459 -2.08 -14.58 1.07
C PRO A 459 -0.91 -15.34 1.73
N SER A 460 0.35 -14.97 1.51
CA SER A 460 1.51 -15.70 2.07
C SER A 460 1.49 -15.79 3.60
N ASN A 461 0.86 -14.83 4.28
CA ASN A 461 0.64 -14.85 5.74
C ASN A 461 -0.17 -16.05 6.25
N THR A 462 -0.86 -16.77 5.38
CA THR A 462 -1.64 -17.96 5.71
C THR A 462 -0.92 -19.27 5.44
N GLY A 463 0.37 -19.21 5.04
CA GLY A 463 1.15 -20.40 4.70
C GLY A 463 0.71 -21.03 3.39
N MET A 464 0.69 -20.28 2.29
CA MET A 464 0.19 -20.78 1.00
C MET A 464 0.86 -22.06 0.51
N GLU A 465 2.10 -22.37 0.95
CA GLU A 465 2.80 -23.62 0.62
C GLU A 465 2.06 -24.88 1.07
N GLN A 466 1.17 -24.80 2.06
CA GLN A 466 0.38 -25.93 2.55
C GLN A 466 -1.04 -25.99 1.98
N TYR A 467 -1.40 -25.10 1.05
CA TYR A 467 -2.62 -25.25 0.26
C TYR A 467 -2.53 -26.48 -0.64
N PHE A 468 -3.65 -27.18 -0.84
CA PHE A 468 -3.67 -28.38 -1.69
C PHE A 468 -4.98 -28.53 -2.46
N ILE A 469 -4.93 -29.32 -3.53
CA ILE A 469 -6.09 -29.72 -4.33
C ILE A 469 -6.45 -31.16 -3.97
N ARG A 470 -7.71 -31.41 -3.62
CA ARG A 470 -8.18 -32.75 -3.26
C ARG A 470 -8.17 -33.68 -4.49
N ALA A 471 -7.57 -34.86 -4.37
CA ALA A 471 -7.56 -35.86 -5.43
C ALA A 471 -8.98 -36.34 -5.83
N GLY A 472 -9.21 -36.55 -7.12
CA GLY A 472 -10.43 -37.15 -7.67
C GLY A 472 -11.55 -36.18 -8.07
N GLU A 473 -11.31 -34.87 -7.97
CA GLU A 473 -12.12 -33.85 -8.64
C GLU A 473 -11.28 -33.37 -9.84
N ASP A 474 -11.78 -33.56 -11.08
CA ASP A 474 -11.06 -33.29 -12.32
C ASP A 474 -10.49 -31.86 -12.33
N THR A 475 -9.15 -31.77 -12.36
CA THR A 475 -8.35 -30.55 -12.57
C THR A 475 -8.02 -30.37 -14.03
#